data_AF-A0A098GH27-F1
#
_entry.id   AF-A0A098GH27-F1
#
_cell.length_a   1.000
_cell.length_b   1.000
_cell.length_c   1.000
_cell.angle_alpha   90.00
_cell.angle_beta   90.00
_cell.angle_gamma   90.00
#
_symmetry.space_group_name_H-M   'P 1'
#
loop_
_entity.id
_entity.type
_entity.pdbx_description
1 polymer ?
#
loop_
_entity_poly.entity_id
_entity_poly.type
_entity_poly.pdbx_seq_one_letter_code
_entity_poly.pdbx_strand_id
1 'polypeptide(L)'
;MFLHYIREIESVLEYARREFSLGRHKRANFALKDVFGLLTQQNYYSGEIEFNHLHGDQQFAVRLDSAIHDYCDLINKVYFAQSYHLLARCNDLIVKGDLQQAALLLHIVKSYANNLQKFYLTALHNGLASTPAYIDFPKDFDYLKRYIHKSAENFNLTLLSDKLVYNIMHFKDNQSALGLNLPFRGLTGAGSNRYSQFSPSTVPATASAEDRVETEQIDHDLGFNNA
;
A
#
# COMPACT_ATOMS: atom_id res chain seq x y z
N MET A 1 -47.69 16.87 6.58
CA MET A 1 -46.72 16.40 5.58
C MET A 1 -45.32 16.80 6.05
N PHE A 2 -44.65 15.90 6.78
CA PHE A 2 -43.30 16.08 7.32
C PHE A 2 -42.53 14.79 7.03
N LEU A 3 -41.85 14.77 5.88
CA LEU A 3 -40.90 13.74 5.44
C LEU A 3 -39.75 14.39 4.66
N HIS A 4 -39.51 15.70 4.84
CA HIS A 4 -38.52 16.43 4.05
C HIS A 4 -37.12 15.96 4.41
N TYR A 5 -36.88 15.75 5.70
CA TYR A 5 -35.57 15.35 6.21
C TYR A 5 -35.14 13.96 5.71
N ILE A 6 -36.02 12.95 5.81
CA ILE A 6 -35.69 11.60 5.32
C ILE A 6 -35.52 11.58 3.79
N ARG A 7 -36.31 12.36 3.05
CA ARG A 7 -36.16 12.51 1.59
C ARG A 7 -34.83 13.14 1.20
N GLU A 8 -34.37 14.11 2.00
CA GLU A 8 -33.05 14.71 1.79
C GLU A 8 -31.95 13.68 1.96
N ILE A 9 -31.96 12.90 3.06
CA ILE A 9 -31.01 11.81 3.27
C ILE A 9 -31.03 10.80 2.11
N GLU A 10 -32.21 10.32 1.72
CA GLU A 10 -32.35 9.35 0.62
C GLU A 10 -31.81 9.92 -0.70
N SER A 11 -32.09 11.19 -1.00
CA SER A 11 -31.61 11.83 -2.23
C SER A 11 -30.07 11.93 -2.28
N VAL A 12 -29.43 12.23 -1.14
CA VAL A 12 -27.98 12.29 -1.06
C VAL A 12 -27.38 10.88 -1.14
N LEU A 13 -28.03 9.87 -0.54
CA LEU A 13 -27.63 8.46 -0.66
C LEU A 13 -27.72 7.95 -2.11
N GLU A 14 -28.79 8.29 -2.83
CA GLU A 14 -28.93 7.95 -4.25
C GLU A 14 -27.84 8.60 -5.10
N TYR A 15 -27.53 9.87 -4.84
CA TYR A 15 -26.42 10.56 -5.49
C TYR A 15 -25.07 9.89 -5.18
N ALA A 16 -24.81 9.55 -3.91
CA ALA A 16 -23.59 8.85 -3.52
C ALA A 16 -23.47 7.48 -4.21
N ARG A 17 -24.57 6.72 -4.31
CA ARG A 17 -24.63 5.41 -4.97
C ARG A 17 -24.32 5.54 -6.47
N ARG A 18 -24.86 6.58 -7.13
CA ARG A 18 -24.56 6.88 -8.54
C ARG A 18 -23.10 7.25 -8.75
N GLU A 19 -22.53 8.11 -7.91
CA GLU A 19 -21.12 8.48 -8.04
C GLU A 19 -20.20 7.26 -7.76
N PHE A 20 -20.59 6.38 -6.83
CA PHE A 20 -19.87 5.14 -6.58
C PHE A 20 -19.90 4.18 -7.79
N SER A 21 -21.06 3.97 -8.41
CA SER A 21 -21.18 3.09 -9.58
C SER A 21 -20.42 3.62 -10.80
N LEU A 22 -20.24 4.94 -10.90
CA LEU A 22 -19.40 5.59 -11.92
C LEU A 22 -17.89 5.54 -11.59
N GLY A 23 -17.47 4.87 -10.51
CA GLY A 23 -16.07 4.81 -10.06
C GLY A 23 -15.55 6.12 -9.45
N ARG A 24 -16.42 7.11 -9.21
CA ARG A 24 -16.06 8.43 -8.67
C ARG A 24 -16.05 8.41 -7.15
N HIS A 25 -15.26 7.50 -6.57
CA HIS A 25 -15.30 7.20 -5.15
C HIS A 25 -15.06 8.42 -4.25
N LYS A 26 -14.24 9.39 -4.66
CA LYS A 26 -14.02 10.64 -3.89
C LYS A 26 -15.31 11.43 -3.74
N ARG A 27 -16.07 11.60 -4.82
CA ARG A 27 -17.35 12.33 -4.81
C ARG A 27 -18.41 11.59 -4.01
N ALA A 28 -18.46 10.27 -4.13
CA ALA A 28 -19.31 9.43 -3.28
C ALA A 28 -18.99 9.62 -1.79
N ASN A 29 -17.70 9.64 -1.40
CA ASN A 29 -17.29 9.89 -0.01
C ASN A 29 -17.68 11.30 0.47
N PHE A 30 -17.56 12.33 -0.38
CA PHE A 30 -18.03 13.67 -0.03
C PHE A 30 -19.53 13.69 0.25
N ALA A 31 -20.35 13.11 -0.63
CA ALA A 31 -21.80 13.03 -0.42
C ALA A 31 -22.16 12.27 0.86
N LEU A 32 -21.44 11.20 1.18
CA LEU A 32 -21.69 10.44 2.42
C LEU A 32 -21.32 11.22 3.69
N LYS A 33 -20.35 12.15 3.61
CA LYS A 33 -20.11 13.08 4.74
C LYS A 33 -21.31 14.00 4.96
N ASP A 34 -21.99 14.41 3.90
CA ASP A 34 -23.19 15.23 4.01
C ASP A 34 -24.33 14.41 4.65
N VAL A 35 -24.49 13.13 4.28
CA VAL A 35 -25.44 12.21 4.95
C VAL A 35 -25.13 12.09 6.45
N PHE A 36 -23.86 11.91 6.82
CA PHE A 36 -23.46 11.85 8.23
C PHE A 36 -23.77 13.18 8.96
N GLY A 37 -23.52 14.30 8.30
CA GLY A 37 -23.87 15.63 8.80
C GLY A 37 -25.36 15.78 9.06
N LEU A 38 -26.21 15.28 8.15
CA LEU A 38 -27.66 15.25 8.36
C LEU A 38 -28.01 14.36 9.55
N LEU A 39 -27.55 13.10 9.58
CA LEU A 39 -27.86 12.09 10.61
C LEU A 39 -27.42 12.47 12.04
N THR A 40 -26.55 13.47 12.20
CA THR A 40 -26.08 13.93 13.51
C THR A 40 -26.86 15.14 14.06
N GLN A 41 -27.75 15.73 13.26
CA GLN A 41 -28.57 16.88 13.68
C GLN A 41 -29.82 16.45 14.47
N GLN A 42 -29.63 16.03 15.73
CA GLN A 42 -30.69 15.49 16.62
C GLN A 42 -31.99 16.31 16.67
N ASN A 43 -31.90 17.63 16.55
CA ASN A 43 -33.06 18.53 16.65
C ASN A 43 -34.03 18.44 15.46
N TYR A 44 -33.62 17.83 14.34
CA TYR A 44 -34.41 17.81 13.10
C TYR A 44 -35.40 16.63 13.00
N TYR A 45 -35.08 15.49 13.61
CA TYR A 45 -35.87 14.27 13.47
C TYR A 45 -36.66 13.89 14.73
N SER A 46 -36.40 14.51 15.89
CA SER A 46 -37.22 14.32 17.10
C SER A 46 -38.69 14.71 16.86
N GLY A 47 -38.92 15.86 16.21
CA GLY A 47 -40.27 16.31 15.83
C GLY A 47 -40.96 15.41 14.80
N GLU A 48 -40.21 14.84 13.85
CA GLU A 48 -40.78 13.89 12.87
C GLU A 48 -41.07 12.52 13.51
N ILE A 49 -40.24 12.05 14.45
CA ILE A 49 -40.47 10.82 15.22
C ILE A 49 -41.71 10.96 16.12
N GLU A 50 -41.83 12.05 16.88
CA GLU A 50 -42.98 12.31 17.74
C GLU A 50 -44.27 12.42 16.93
N PHE A 51 -44.25 13.15 15.81
CA PHE A 51 -45.39 13.26 14.91
C PHE A 51 -45.79 11.90 14.33
N ASN A 52 -44.83 11.09 13.87
CA ASN A 52 -45.11 9.78 13.30
C ASN A 52 -45.66 8.79 14.34
N HIS A 53 -45.16 8.85 15.58
CA HIS A 53 -45.63 8.04 16.69
C HIS A 53 -47.06 8.39 17.14
N LEU A 54 -47.45 9.68 17.04
CA LEU A 54 -48.81 10.16 17.32
C LEU A 54 -49.84 9.74 16.26
N HIS A 55 -49.41 9.54 15.02
CA HIS A 55 -50.31 9.21 13.89
C HIS A 55 -50.33 7.72 13.53
N GLY A 56 -49.50 6.88 14.19
CA GLY A 56 -49.56 5.42 14.12
C GLY A 56 -49.00 4.78 12.84
N ASP A 57 -48.50 5.56 11.88
CA ASP A 57 -48.05 5.03 10.57
C ASP A 57 -46.64 4.39 10.60
N GLN A 58 -45.81 4.69 11.60
CA GLN A 58 -44.40 4.26 11.77
C GLN A 58 -43.46 4.43 10.54
N GLN A 59 -43.94 4.94 9.40
CA GLN A 59 -43.23 4.97 8.12
C GLN A 59 -41.90 5.74 8.18
N PHE A 60 -41.81 6.80 8.99
CA PHE A 60 -40.58 7.56 9.14
C PHE A 60 -39.48 6.71 9.78
N ALA A 61 -39.79 6.00 10.87
CA ALA A 61 -38.82 5.17 11.57
C ALA A 61 -38.30 4.04 10.68
N VAL A 62 -39.19 3.38 9.93
CA VAL A 62 -38.80 2.32 8.98
C VAL A 62 -37.89 2.87 7.87
N ARG A 63 -38.23 4.03 7.29
CA ARG A 63 -37.41 4.63 6.23
C ARG A 63 -36.07 5.13 6.75
N LEU A 64 -36.04 5.73 7.93
CA LEU A 64 -34.80 6.17 8.57
C LEU A 64 -33.89 4.99 8.87
N ASP A 65 -34.44 3.89 9.40
CA ASP A 65 -33.69 2.65 9.64
C ASP A 65 -33.10 2.11 8.33
N SER A 66 -33.91 2.03 7.26
CA SER A 66 -33.44 1.62 5.94
C SER A 66 -32.33 2.54 5.39
N ALA A 67 -32.46 3.86 5.56
CA ALA A 67 -31.47 4.82 5.10
C ALA A 67 -30.14 4.71 5.87
N ILE A 68 -30.20 4.43 7.18
CA ILE A 68 -29.00 4.19 8.00
C ILE A 68 -28.28 2.93 7.55
N HIS A 69 -29.01 1.84 7.26
CA HIS A 69 -28.43 0.61 6.74
C HIS A 69 -27.77 0.83 5.38
N ASP A 70 -28.45 1.53 4.47
CA ASP A 70 -27.92 1.90 3.15
C ASP A 70 -26.67 2.78 3.25
N TYR A 71 -26.65 3.73 4.19
CA TYR A 71 -25.49 4.56 4.48
C TYR A 71 -24.30 3.70 4.95
N CYS A 72 -24.51 2.82 5.93
CA CYS A 72 -23.46 1.96 6.50
C CYS A 72 -22.85 1.01 5.45
N ASP A 73 -23.68 0.42 4.59
CA ASP A 73 -23.21 -0.42 3.49
C ASP A 73 -22.38 0.38 2.49
N LEU A 74 -22.91 1.52 2.04
CA LEU A 74 -22.27 2.32 1.00
C LEU A 74 -20.97 2.97 1.48
N ILE A 75 -20.90 3.47 2.72
CA ILE A 75 -19.68 4.06 3.28
C ILE A 75 -18.57 3.04 3.40
N ASN A 76 -18.87 1.82 3.87
CA ASN A 76 -17.88 0.73 3.93
C ASN A 76 -17.33 0.42 2.53
N LYS A 77 -18.21 0.23 1.55
CA LYS A 77 -17.83 -0.03 0.14
C LYS A 77 -16.94 1.06 -0.44
N VAL A 78 -17.29 2.32 -0.20
CA VAL A 78 -16.51 3.49 -0.66
C VAL A 78 -15.12 3.50 0.00
N TYR A 79 -15.01 3.30 1.31
CA TYR A 79 -13.73 3.28 2.00
C TYR A 79 -12.84 2.12 1.56
N PHE A 80 -13.40 0.91 1.37
CA PHE A 80 -12.65 -0.22 0.82
C PHE A 80 -12.12 0.09 -0.59
N ALA A 81 -13.00 0.53 -1.50
CA ALA A 81 -12.61 0.84 -2.88
C ALA A 81 -11.53 1.94 -2.94
N GLN A 82 -11.68 3.01 -2.16
CA GLN A 82 -10.67 4.07 -2.08
C GLN A 82 -9.35 3.54 -1.54
N SER A 83 -9.38 2.71 -0.49
CA SER A 83 -8.16 2.15 0.10
C SER A 83 -7.39 1.30 -0.89
N TYR A 84 -8.06 0.41 -1.63
CA TYR A 84 -7.43 -0.41 -2.67
C TYR A 84 -6.88 0.44 -3.83
N HIS A 85 -7.64 1.43 -4.31
CA HIS A 85 -7.16 2.33 -5.36
C HIS A 85 -5.91 3.11 -4.92
N LEU A 86 -5.89 3.62 -3.69
CA LEU A 86 -4.73 4.33 -3.14
C LEU A 86 -3.54 3.41 -2.94
N LEU A 87 -3.74 2.15 -2.55
CA LEU A 87 -2.67 1.15 -2.45
C LEU A 87 -2.08 0.81 -3.82
N ALA A 88 -2.90 0.64 -4.86
CA ALA A 88 -2.41 0.43 -6.21
C ALA A 88 -1.50 1.60 -6.65
N ARG A 89 -1.98 2.84 -6.49
CA ARG A 89 -1.19 4.04 -6.80
C ARG A 89 0.08 4.14 -5.93
N CYS A 90 0.01 3.76 -4.66
CA CYS A 90 1.17 3.72 -3.76
C CYS A 90 2.23 2.77 -4.29
N ASN A 91 1.85 1.55 -4.67
CA ASN A 91 2.77 0.57 -5.25
C ASN A 91 3.40 1.06 -6.56
N ASP A 92 2.64 1.73 -7.42
CA ASP A 92 3.19 2.33 -8.65
C ASP A 92 4.24 3.40 -8.35
N LEU A 93 4.04 4.21 -7.31
CA LEU A 93 5.00 5.24 -6.88
C LEU A 93 6.26 4.61 -6.27
N ILE A 94 6.13 3.51 -5.51
CA ILE A 94 7.27 2.75 -4.99
C ILE A 94 8.14 2.26 -6.15
N VAL A 95 7.53 1.64 -7.16
CA VAL A 95 8.25 1.13 -8.34
C VAL A 95 8.94 2.26 -9.12
N LYS A 96 8.33 3.45 -9.17
CA LYS A 96 8.89 4.64 -9.83
C LYS A 96 9.95 5.36 -8.98
N GLY A 97 10.18 4.94 -7.74
CA GLY A 97 11.12 5.58 -6.81
C GLY A 97 10.60 6.87 -6.16
N ASP A 98 9.34 7.25 -6.33
CA ASP A 98 8.74 8.39 -5.63
C ASP A 98 8.28 7.97 -4.22
N LEU A 99 9.26 7.77 -3.35
CA LEU A 99 9.05 7.29 -1.98
C LEU A 99 8.34 8.34 -1.11
N GLN A 100 8.47 9.64 -1.40
CA GLN A 100 7.81 10.68 -0.62
C GLN A 100 6.29 10.61 -0.82
N GLN A 101 5.82 10.57 -2.07
CA GLN A 101 4.39 10.45 -2.34
C GLN A 101 3.85 9.07 -1.92
N ALA A 102 4.62 7.99 -2.12
CA ALA A 102 4.22 6.66 -1.66
C ALA A 102 3.98 6.63 -0.14
N ALA A 103 4.86 7.23 0.66
CA ALA A 103 4.72 7.32 2.11
C ALA A 103 3.43 8.06 2.52
N LEU A 104 3.12 9.18 1.85
CA LEU A 104 1.88 9.94 2.08
C LEU A 104 0.64 9.08 1.79
N LEU A 105 0.62 8.37 0.66
CA LEU A 105 -0.51 7.50 0.31
C LEU A 105 -0.67 6.35 1.30
N LEU A 106 0.43 5.72 1.73
CA LEU A 106 0.39 4.65 2.72
C LEU A 106 -0.16 5.14 4.06
N HIS A 107 0.18 6.36 4.47
CA HIS A 107 -0.37 6.99 5.67
C HIS A 107 -1.89 7.22 5.55
N ILE A 108 -2.36 7.75 4.42
CA ILE A 108 -3.78 7.97 4.16
C ILE A 108 -4.56 6.65 4.19
N VAL A 109 -4.04 5.60 3.55
CA VAL A 109 -4.69 4.27 3.55
C VAL A 109 -4.79 3.70 4.96
N LYS A 110 -3.74 3.82 5.78
CA LYS A 110 -3.77 3.37 7.18
C LYS A 110 -4.83 4.13 7.98
N SER A 111 -4.98 5.44 7.75
CA SER A 111 -6.05 6.24 8.36
C SER A 111 -7.45 5.74 7.97
N TYR A 112 -7.66 5.42 6.68
CA TYR A 112 -8.93 4.86 6.21
C TYR A 112 -9.22 3.48 6.81
N ALA A 113 -8.22 2.60 6.88
CA ALA A 113 -8.35 1.29 7.52
C ALA A 113 -8.70 1.42 9.02
N ASN A 114 -8.11 2.39 9.73
CA ASN A 114 -8.45 2.65 11.13
C ASN A 114 -9.89 3.14 11.28
N ASN A 115 -10.39 3.99 10.38
CA ASN A 115 -11.78 4.44 10.40
C ASN A 115 -12.76 3.29 10.13
N LEU A 116 -12.46 2.45 9.14
CA LEU A 116 -13.21 1.21 8.87
C LEU A 116 -13.28 0.33 10.13
N GLN A 117 -12.14 0.10 10.80
CA GLN A 117 -12.12 -0.68 12.03
C GLN A 117 -12.99 -0.07 13.13
N LYS A 118 -12.94 1.26 13.31
CA LYS A 118 -13.78 1.96 14.28
C LYS A 118 -15.26 1.77 13.97
N PHE A 119 -15.67 1.94 12.72
CA PHE A 119 -17.07 1.72 12.31
C PHE A 119 -17.53 0.30 12.62
N TYR A 120 -16.70 -0.71 12.33
CA TYR A 120 -17.03 -2.10 12.62
C TYR A 120 -17.11 -2.39 14.13
N LEU A 121 -16.18 -1.86 14.93
CA LEU A 121 -16.24 -2.01 16.39
C LEU A 121 -17.49 -1.36 16.99
N THR A 122 -17.89 -0.19 16.49
CA THR A 122 -19.15 0.45 16.88
C THR A 122 -20.35 -0.39 16.46
N ALA A 123 -20.35 -0.94 15.25
CA ALA A 123 -21.42 -1.82 14.77
C ALA A 123 -21.54 -3.09 15.63
N LEU A 124 -20.42 -3.72 16.00
CA LEU A 124 -20.40 -4.85 16.93
C LEU A 124 -21.02 -4.51 18.29
N HIS A 125 -20.62 -3.37 18.87
CA HIS A 125 -21.13 -2.92 20.16
C HIS A 125 -22.64 -2.67 20.12
N ASN A 126 -23.16 -2.18 18.99
CA ASN A 126 -24.58 -1.90 18.78
C ASN A 126 -25.39 -3.11 18.28
N GLY A 127 -24.79 -4.30 18.18
CA GLY A 127 -25.47 -5.51 17.71
C GLY A 127 -25.78 -5.53 16.20
N LEU A 128 -25.15 -4.66 15.41
CA LEU A 128 -25.37 -4.53 13.96
C LEU A 128 -24.47 -5.45 13.13
N ALA A 129 -23.68 -6.31 13.76
CA ALA A 129 -22.71 -7.17 13.08
C ALA A 129 -23.34 -8.22 12.16
N SER A 130 -24.61 -8.58 12.37
CA SER A 130 -25.37 -9.49 11.52
C SER A 130 -26.00 -8.81 10.30
N THR A 131 -25.90 -7.48 10.18
CA THR A 131 -26.48 -6.75 9.04
C THR A 131 -25.63 -6.94 7.78
N PRO A 132 -26.23 -6.88 6.57
CA PRO A 132 -25.53 -7.13 5.31
C PRO A 132 -24.22 -6.34 5.12
N ALA A 133 -24.15 -5.12 5.66
CA ALA A 133 -22.97 -4.25 5.57
C ALA A 133 -21.74 -4.79 6.33
N TYR A 134 -21.92 -5.71 7.28
CA TYR A 134 -20.88 -6.17 8.19
C TYR A 134 -20.65 -7.68 8.19
N ILE A 135 -21.48 -8.48 7.50
CA ILE A 135 -21.33 -9.95 7.42
C ILE A 135 -19.93 -10.34 6.88
N ASP A 136 -19.54 -9.78 5.73
CA ASP A 136 -18.25 -10.09 5.09
C ASP A 136 -17.11 -9.16 5.54
N PHE A 137 -17.43 -8.12 6.34
CA PHE A 137 -16.48 -7.09 6.72
C PHE A 137 -15.19 -7.64 7.37
N PRO A 138 -15.23 -8.59 8.34
CA PRO A 138 -14.01 -9.08 8.99
C PRO A 138 -13.02 -9.68 7.98
N LYS A 139 -13.56 -10.48 7.05
CA LYS A 139 -12.79 -11.14 6.00
C LYS A 139 -12.19 -10.10 5.04
N ASP A 140 -13.00 -9.17 4.54
CA ASP A 140 -12.55 -8.11 3.63
C ASP A 140 -11.52 -7.19 4.30
N PHE A 141 -11.70 -6.89 5.57
CA PHE A 141 -10.78 -6.08 6.34
C PHE A 141 -9.44 -6.78 6.59
N ASP A 142 -9.44 -8.09 6.82
CA ASP A 142 -8.21 -8.87 6.92
C ASP A 142 -7.45 -8.93 5.59
N TYR A 143 -8.14 -9.05 4.45
CA TYR A 143 -7.50 -8.91 3.15
C TYR A 143 -6.88 -7.52 2.98
N LEU A 144 -7.61 -6.45 3.30
CA LEU A 144 -7.09 -5.09 3.22
C LEU A 144 -5.81 -4.92 4.09
N LYS A 145 -5.81 -5.42 5.33
CA LYS A 145 -4.64 -5.39 6.21
C LYS A 145 -3.42 -6.08 5.59
N ARG A 146 -3.61 -7.27 5.01
CA ARG A 146 -2.52 -8.01 4.35
C ARG A 146 -1.93 -7.21 3.18
N TYR A 147 -2.78 -6.57 2.38
CA TYR A 147 -2.33 -5.71 1.28
C TYR A 147 -1.57 -4.47 1.77
N ILE A 148 -2.06 -3.81 2.83
CA ILE A 148 -1.36 -2.68 3.46
C ILE A 148 0.02 -3.12 3.96
N HIS A 149 0.10 -4.28 4.61
CA HIS A 149 1.35 -4.82 5.13
C HIS A 149 2.35 -5.08 4.00
N LYS A 150 1.93 -5.78 2.94
CA LYS A 150 2.77 -6.06 1.77
C LYS A 150 3.28 -4.78 1.09
N SER A 151 2.42 -3.77 0.92
CA SER A 151 2.85 -2.46 0.38
C SER A 151 3.85 -1.75 1.29
N ALA A 152 3.69 -1.85 2.62
CA ALA A 152 4.62 -1.27 3.57
C ALA A 152 5.98 -1.99 3.55
N GLU A 153 6.00 -3.32 3.40
CA GLU A 153 7.23 -4.10 3.23
C GLU A 153 7.97 -3.69 1.95
N ASN A 154 7.27 -3.63 0.82
CA ASN A 154 7.85 -3.19 -0.46
C ASN A 154 8.44 -1.77 -0.36
N PHE A 155 7.73 -0.85 0.30
CA PHE A 155 8.21 0.50 0.55
C PHE A 155 9.51 0.50 1.36
N ASN A 156 9.55 -0.24 2.46
CA ASN A 156 10.71 -0.30 3.35
C ASN A 156 11.92 -0.96 2.67
N LEU A 157 11.69 -2.01 1.88
CA LEU A 157 12.74 -2.67 1.10
C LEU A 157 13.33 -1.72 0.06
N THR A 158 12.49 -0.99 -0.68
CA THR A 158 12.95 -0.01 -1.67
C THR A 158 13.74 1.12 -1.01
N LEU A 159 13.25 1.66 0.11
CA LEU A 159 13.96 2.67 0.89
C LEU A 159 15.32 2.17 1.41
N LEU A 160 15.40 0.93 1.86
CA LEU A 160 16.65 0.31 2.31
C LEU A 160 17.61 0.15 1.13
N SER A 161 17.12 -0.36 -0.01
CA SER A 161 17.91 -0.51 -1.23
C SER A 161 18.48 0.83 -1.70
N ASP A 162 17.69 1.90 -1.73
CA ASP A 162 18.15 3.24 -2.11
C ASP A 162 19.24 3.76 -1.16
N LYS A 163 19.06 3.56 0.15
CA LYS A 163 20.07 3.92 1.15
C LYS A 163 21.36 3.12 0.99
N LEU A 164 21.26 1.82 0.72
CA LEU A 164 22.42 0.95 0.50
C LEU A 164 23.18 1.38 -0.76
N VAL A 165 22.47 1.57 -1.88
CA VAL A 165 23.06 2.05 -3.14
C VAL A 165 23.72 3.41 -2.94
N TYR A 166 23.05 4.35 -2.27
CA TYR A 166 23.62 5.65 -1.95
C TYR A 166 24.91 5.53 -1.13
N ASN A 167 24.91 4.70 -0.09
CA ASN A 167 26.08 4.48 0.76
C ASN A 167 27.23 3.78 0.03
N ILE A 168 26.94 2.89 -0.91
CA ILE A 168 27.96 2.23 -1.75
C ILE A 168 28.55 3.24 -2.75
N MET A 169 27.70 4.02 -3.44
CA MET A 169 28.15 5.02 -4.42
C MET A 169 28.96 6.14 -3.77
N HIS A 170 28.58 6.54 -2.55
CA HIS A 170 29.25 7.59 -1.77
C HIS A 170 30.12 7.00 -0.67
N PHE A 171 30.62 5.77 -0.84
CA PHE A 171 31.37 5.07 0.19
C PHE A 171 32.54 5.90 0.71
N LYS A 172 33.26 6.59 -0.18
CA LYS A 172 34.39 7.48 0.19
C LYS A 172 33.97 8.59 1.16
N ASP A 173 32.80 9.16 0.97
CA ASP A 173 32.29 10.26 1.78
C ASP A 173 31.61 9.74 3.06
N ASN A 174 31.06 8.53 3.02
CA ASN A 174 30.33 7.91 4.13
C ASN A 174 31.20 6.97 5.01
N GLN A 175 32.48 6.79 4.68
CA GLN A 175 33.44 5.97 5.45
C GLN A 175 33.48 6.35 6.93
N SER A 176 33.51 7.66 7.21
CA SER A 176 33.53 8.19 8.58
C SER A 176 32.24 7.91 9.34
N ALA A 177 31.08 8.04 8.68
CA ALA A 177 29.77 7.75 9.27
C ALA A 177 29.53 6.26 9.53
N LEU A 178 30.19 5.38 8.77
CA LEU A 178 30.15 3.92 8.95
C LEU A 178 31.20 3.41 9.95
N GLY A 179 32.00 4.30 10.57
CA GLY A 179 33.12 3.91 11.44
C GLY A 179 34.25 3.22 10.69
N LEU A 180 34.20 3.22 9.36
CA LEU A 180 35.16 2.66 8.43
C LEU A 180 36.09 3.77 7.95
N ASN A 181 36.70 4.53 8.87
CA ASN A 181 37.80 5.46 8.56
C ASN A 181 39.04 4.62 8.16
N LEU A 182 38.93 3.92 7.03
CA LEU A 182 40.02 3.24 6.39
C LEU A 182 40.87 4.37 5.80
N PRO A 183 42.13 4.54 6.22
CA PRO A 183 42.99 5.52 5.58
C PRO A 183 43.15 5.10 4.13
N PHE A 184 42.44 5.78 3.22
CA PHE A 184 42.75 5.75 1.79
C PHE A 184 44.04 6.54 1.59
N ARG A 185 45.14 6.03 2.15
CA ARG A 185 46.47 6.46 1.77
C ARG A 185 46.64 5.96 0.36
N GLY A 186 46.48 6.86 -0.61
CA GLY A 186 47.07 6.69 -1.92
C GLY A 186 48.54 6.42 -1.72
N LEU A 187 48.93 5.15 -1.69
CA LEU A 187 50.31 4.73 -1.88
C LEU A 187 50.60 4.86 -3.37
N THR A 188 50.68 6.09 -3.86
CA THR A 188 51.54 6.41 -5.00
C THR A 188 52.97 6.38 -4.47
N GLY A 189 53.44 5.17 -4.22
CA GLY A 189 54.74 4.87 -3.66
C GLY A 189 54.91 3.38 -3.78
N ALA A 190 55.76 2.96 -4.72
CA ALA A 190 56.02 1.58 -5.07
C ALA A 190 56.07 0.65 -3.85
N GLY A 191 55.20 -0.35 -3.82
CA GLY A 191 55.27 -1.44 -2.83
C GLY A 191 53.93 -1.85 -2.24
N SER A 192 53.44 -3.01 -2.68
CA SER A 192 52.52 -3.89 -1.97
C SER A 192 51.11 -3.35 -1.64
N ASN A 193 50.17 -3.63 -2.54
CA ASN A 193 48.72 -3.66 -2.27
C ASN A 193 48.41 -4.54 -1.03
N ARG A 194 48.13 -3.94 0.13
CA ARG A 194 47.66 -4.66 1.33
C ARG A 194 46.17 -5.05 1.31
N TYR A 195 45.43 -4.72 0.24
CA TYR A 195 43.99 -5.00 0.13
C TYR A 195 43.63 -6.22 -0.72
N SER A 196 44.58 -7.11 -1.05
CA SER A 196 44.28 -8.40 -1.67
C SER A 196 43.87 -9.48 -0.63
N GLN A 197 43.00 -9.14 0.33
CA GLN A 197 42.48 -10.10 1.32
C GLN A 197 41.11 -10.68 0.95
N PHE A 198 40.50 -10.22 -0.16
CA PHE A 198 39.28 -10.79 -0.74
C PHE A 198 39.46 -11.22 -2.20
N SER A 199 40.71 -11.46 -2.63
CA SER A 199 40.94 -12.16 -3.89
C SER A 199 40.81 -13.66 -3.64
N PRO A 200 39.97 -14.39 -4.41
CA PRO A 200 39.92 -15.83 -4.31
C PRO A 200 41.31 -16.39 -4.67
N SER A 201 41.76 -17.25 -3.79
CA SER A 201 42.97 -18.07 -3.76
C SER A 201 43.61 -18.37 -5.12
N THR A 202 44.91 -18.05 -5.22
CA THR A 202 45.99 -18.82 -5.86
C THR A 202 45.59 -20.08 -6.64
N VAL A 203 45.66 -19.98 -7.98
CA VAL A 203 46.12 -21.11 -8.81
C VAL A 203 47.61 -20.84 -9.08
N PRO A 204 48.54 -21.72 -8.69
CA PRO A 204 49.96 -21.49 -8.90
C PRO A 204 50.30 -21.68 -10.39
N ALA A 205 50.65 -20.59 -11.07
CA ALA A 205 51.36 -20.66 -12.34
C ALA A 205 52.82 -21.00 -12.03
N THR A 206 53.20 -22.27 -12.19
CA THR A 206 54.60 -22.68 -12.30
C THR A 206 55.18 -22.08 -13.58
N ALA A 207 55.94 -20.99 -13.43
CA ALA A 207 56.90 -20.58 -14.43
C ALA A 207 58.20 -21.37 -14.19
N SER A 208 58.49 -22.33 -15.06
CA SER A 208 59.88 -22.76 -15.30
C SER A 208 60.25 -22.29 -16.70
N ALA A 209 61.30 -21.47 -16.76
CA ALA A 209 61.93 -21.04 -17.98
C ALA A 209 62.65 -22.22 -18.65
N GLU A 210 62.64 -22.17 -19.99
CA GLU A 210 63.64 -22.70 -20.92
C GLU A 210 63.99 -24.19 -20.86
N ASP A 211 63.49 -24.95 -21.83
CA ASP A 211 64.38 -25.81 -22.60
C ASP A 211 63.97 -25.85 -24.09
N ARG A 212 64.94 -25.59 -24.95
CA ARG A 212 64.83 -25.72 -26.41
C ARG A 212 65.27 -27.14 -26.73
N VAL A 213 64.35 -28.01 -27.18
CA VAL A 213 64.74 -29.18 -28.00
C VAL A 213 63.72 -29.39 -29.12
N GLU A 214 64.35 -29.62 -30.27
CA GLU A 214 63.93 -30.01 -31.62
C GLU A 214 62.57 -30.69 -31.86
N THR A 215 62.02 -30.29 -33.01
CA THR A 215 61.26 -31.06 -34.01
C THR A 215 61.01 -32.55 -33.72
N GLU A 216 59.73 -32.94 -33.79
CA GLU A 216 59.34 -34.10 -34.59
C GLU A 216 57.92 -33.94 -35.18
N GLN A 217 57.89 -34.18 -36.48
CA GLN A 217 56.76 -34.26 -37.39
C GLN A 217 55.91 -35.49 -37.04
N ILE A 218 54.60 -35.34 -36.79
CA ILE A 218 53.64 -36.44 -37.02
C ILE A 218 52.36 -35.83 -37.61
N ASP A 219 52.18 -36.08 -38.90
CA ASP A 219 50.90 -36.03 -39.61
C ASP A 219 49.86 -36.89 -38.88
N HIS A 220 48.66 -36.35 -38.66
CA HIS A 220 47.43 -37.12 -38.83
C HIS A 220 46.25 -36.17 -39.03
N ASP A 221 45.97 -35.96 -40.30
CA ASP A 221 44.65 -36.06 -40.93
C ASP A 221 43.51 -36.49 -39.99
N LEU A 222 42.44 -35.69 -39.94
CA LEU A 222 41.05 -36.13 -40.10
C LEU A 222 40.13 -34.90 -40.06
N GLY A 223 39.74 -34.44 -41.25
CA GLY A 223 38.66 -33.48 -41.43
C GLY A 223 37.26 -34.07 -41.29
N PHE A 224 36.28 -33.15 -41.33
CA PHE A 224 34.86 -33.34 -41.67
C PHE A 224 34.02 -34.15 -40.65
N ASN A 225 32.74 -33.89 -40.41
CA ASN A 225 31.77 -33.02 -41.05
C ASN A 225 30.59 -32.82 -40.08
N ASN A 226 29.87 -31.72 -40.29
CA ASN A 226 28.52 -31.50 -39.78
C ASN A 226 27.56 -32.62 -40.23
N ALA A 227 26.62 -32.97 -39.35
CA ALA A 227 25.29 -33.44 -39.69
C ALA A 227 24.31 -32.89 -38.66
#